data_AF-A0A7S1S446-F1
#
_entry.id   AF-A0A7S1S446-F1
#
_cell.length_a   1.000
_cell.length_b   1.000
_cell.length_c   1.000
_cell.angle_alpha   90.00
_cell.angle_beta   90.00
_cell.angle_gamma   90.00
#
_symmetry.space_group_name_H-M   'P 1'
#
loop_
_entity.id
_entity.type
_entity.pdbx_description
1 polymer ?
#
loop_
_entity_poly.entity_id
_entity_poly.type
_entity_poly.pdbx_seq_one_letter_code
_entity_poly.pdbx_strand_id
1 'polypeptide(L)'
;GLVRLACAVFGRSPALAASEDAGRTAEAELRDRLGAIAMELAACTSSPSQLEDFLREDVVAKHPQLIFVCLPRFAGIARYILFEGLLQHRMVAEARDCLDGAMFGELVEYAVTNKDIQELLEAALRGGQLDGARRLLGLFARVHQLPSIEAVVTRAGGGEGGGVEGGGPESAAASYLVGVLDALRTAQATSGIYDDFAKHLCDGAM
;
A
#
# COMPACT_ATOMS: atom_id res chain seq x y z
N GLY A 1 -5.38 -3.33 -21.11
CA GLY A 1 -6.17 -4.38 -20.42
C GLY A 1 -5.41 -4.91 -19.22
N LEU A 2 -5.39 -4.13 -18.13
CA LEU A 2 -4.62 -4.40 -16.90
C LEU A 2 -5.49 -4.79 -15.69
N VAL A 3 -6.82 -4.75 -15.83
CA VAL A 3 -7.79 -4.89 -14.72
C VAL A 3 -8.14 -6.35 -14.39
N ARG A 4 -7.71 -7.34 -15.20
CA ARG A 4 -8.17 -8.74 -15.08
C ARG A 4 -7.28 -9.68 -14.25
N LEU A 5 -6.13 -9.23 -13.74
CA LEU A 5 -5.21 -10.12 -13.00
C LEU A 5 -5.45 -10.22 -11.48
N ALA A 6 -6.37 -9.45 -10.88
CA ALA A 6 -6.53 -9.38 -9.42
C ALA A 6 -7.56 -10.36 -8.81
N CYS A 7 -8.47 -10.96 -9.61
CA CYS A 7 -9.70 -11.55 -9.07
C CYS A 7 -9.71 -13.08 -8.83
N ALA A 8 -8.63 -13.84 -9.06
CA ALA A 8 -8.76 -15.30 -9.19
C ALA A 8 -8.41 -16.17 -7.94
N VAL A 9 -8.03 -15.63 -6.78
CA VAL A 9 -7.15 -16.42 -5.88
C VAL A 9 -7.74 -16.89 -4.53
N PHE A 10 -8.80 -16.31 -3.96
CA PHE A 10 -9.07 -16.55 -2.53
C PHE A 10 -10.53 -16.87 -2.18
N GLY A 11 -10.90 -18.15 -2.26
CA GLY A 11 -12.12 -18.69 -1.66
C GLY A 11 -11.97 -18.86 -0.15
N ARG A 12 -12.99 -18.50 0.63
CA ARG A 12 -13.05 -18.66 2.10
C ARG A 12 -14.29 -19.46 2.51
N SER A 13 -14.12 -20.31 3.53
CA SER A 13 -15.18 -21.16 4.11
C SER A 13 -15.74 -20.53 5.40
N PRO A 14 -17.05 -20.66 5.71
CA PRO A 14 -17.72 -19.89 6.76
C PRO A 14 -18.20 -20.78 7.92
N ALA A 15 -17.63 -20.64 9.12
CA ALA A 15 -18.28 -21.10 10.35
C ALA A 15 -17.60 -20.45 11.56
N LEU A 16 -18.40 -19.82 12.44
CA LEU A 16 -18.06 -19.13 13.72
C LEU A 16 -18.12 -17.59 13.68
N ALA A 17 -19.31 -16.98 13.51
CA ALA A 17 -19.45 -15.51 13.59
C ALA A 17 -20.77 -14.97 14.20
N ALA A 18 -21.66 -15.80 14.76
CA ALA A 18 -23.07 -15.37 14.93
C ALA A 18 -23.42 -14.60 16.23
N SER A 19 -22.51 -14.35 17.18
CA SER A 19 -22.85 -13.72 18.48
C SER A 19 -22.13 -12.40 18.76
N GLU A 20 -21.02 -12.10 18.08
CA GLU A 20 -20.35 -10.78 18.12
C GLU A 20 -20.91 -9.83 17.04
N ASP A 21 -21.83 -10.34 16.22
CA ASP A 21 -22.28 -9.74 14.97
C ASP A 21 -23.23 -8.55 15.18
N ALA A 22 -24.06 -8.57 16.23
CA ALA A 22 -25.07 -7.53 16.48
C ALA A 22 -24.47 -6.18 16.94
N GLY A 23 -23.36 -6.21 17.69
CA GLY A 23 -22.64 -4.99 18.09
C GLY A 23 -21.77 -4.43 16.96
N ARG A 24 -21.14 -5.32 16.19
CA ARG A 24 -20.34 -4.95 15.01
C ARG A 24 -21.19 -4.35 13.88
N THR A 25 -22.42 -4.82 13.71
CA THR A 25 -23.35 -4.29 12.71
C THR A 25 -23.84 -2.88 13.04
N ALA A 26 -24.16 -2.58 14.30
CA ALA A 26 -24.57 -1.22 14.70
C ALA A 26 -23.44 -0.20 14.55
N GLU A 27 -22.20 -0.59 14.88
CA GLU A 27 -21.04 0.28 14.71
C GLU A 27 -20.70 0.49 13.23
N ALA A 28 -20.77 -0.56 12.41
CA ALA A 28 -20.61 -0.46 10.96
C ALA A 28 -21.67 0.47 10.34
N GLU A 29 -22.94 0.34 10.74
CA GLU A 29 -24.02 1.19 10.27
C GLU A 29 -23.81 2.66 10.67
N LEU A 30 -23.32 2.93 11.89
CA LEU A 30 -22.97 4.28 12.34
C LEU A 30 -21.82 4.87 11.50
N ARG A 31 -20.77 4.08 11.22
CA ARG A 31 -19.65 4.51 10.37
C ARG A 31 -20.10 4.81 8.95
N ASP A 32 -20.99 4.01 8.39
CA ASP A 32 -21.56 4.24 7.07
C ASP A 32 -22.37 5.54 7.02
N ARG A 33 -23.19 5.79 8.05
CA ARG A 33 -23.95 7.04 8.20
C ARG A 33 -23.03 8.24 8.39
N LEU A 34 -21.98 8.13 9.19
CA LEU A 34 -20.98 9.20 9.37
C LEU A 34 -20.24 9.49 8.06
N GLY A 35 -19.86 8.46 7.31
CA GLY A 35 -19.26 8.63 5.99
C GLY A 35 -20.22 9.27 4.98
N ALA A 36 -21.50 8.95 5.03
CA ALA A 36 -22.52 9.60 4.21
C ALA A 36 -22.72 11.08 4.59
N ILE A 37 -22.73 11.42 5.89
CA ILE A 37 -22.83 12.81 6.37
C ILE A 37 -21.56 13.59 5.99
N ALA A 38 -20.37 13.03 6.17
CA ALA A 38 -19.11 13.63 5.74
C ALA A 38 -19.14 13.95 4.23
N MET A 39 -19.77 13.08 3.43
CA MET A 39 -19.99 13.33 2.01
C MET A 39 -21.02 14.42 1.73
N GLU A 40 -22.15 14.48 2.44
CA GLU A 40 -23.12 15.55 2.26
C GLU A 40 -22.50 16.91 2.61
N LEU A 41 -21.66 16.95 3.65
CA LEU A 41 -20.87 18.12 4.01
C LEU A 41 -19.86 18.47 2.91
N ALA A 42 -19.11 17.49 2.39
CA ALA A 42 -18.20 17.67 1.26
C ALA A 42 -18.91 18.19 0.00
N ALA A 43 -20.09 17.66 -0.32
CA ALA A 43 -20.89 18.08 -1.47
C ALA A 43 -21.46 19.51 -1.29
N CYS A 44 -21.64 19.95 -0.05
CA CYS A 44 -22.05 21.31 0.29
C CYS A 44 -20.88 22.29 0.41
N THR A 45 -19.62 21.82 0.48
CA THR A 45 -18.46 22.73 0.47
C THR A 45 -18.27 23.37 -0.89
N SER A 46 -18.03 24.69 -0.88
CA SER A 46 -18.06 25.52 -2.08
C SER A 46 -16.70 25.62 -2.80
N SER A 47 -15.62 25.03 -2.26
CA SER A 47 -14.32 24.95 -2.94
C SER A 47 -13.64 23.57 -2.82
N PRO A 48 -12.93 23.11 -3.87
CA PRO A 48 -12.12 21.89 -3.82
C PRO A 48 -11.08 21.88 -2.70
N SER A 49 -10.51 23.03 -2.36
CA SER A 49 -9.52 23.15 -1.28
C SER A 49 -10.10 22.81 0.09
N GLN A 50 -11.33 23.24 0.38
CA GLN A 50 -11.99 22.92 1.66
C GLN A 50 -12.26 21.42 1.81
N LEU A 51 -12.59 20.75 0.71
CA LEU A 51 -12.74 19.30 0.70
C LEU A 51 -11.40 18.61 0.98
N GLU A 52 -10.33 19.04 0.33
CA GLU A 52 -9.01 18.47 0.58
C GLU A 52 -8.58 18.67 2.05
N ASP A 53 -8.79 19.86 2.61
CA ASP A 53 -8.47 20.16 4.01
C ASP A 53 -9.29 19.29 4.96
N PHE A 54 -10.60 19.13 4.72
CA PHE A 54 -11.45 18.22 5.48
C PHE A 54 -10.95 16.77 5.43
N LEU A 55 -10.59 16.28 4.24
CA LEU A 55 -10.07 14.92 4.09
C LEU A 55 -8.76 14.73 4.86
N ARG A 56 -7.84 15.70 4.80
CA ARG A 56 -6.55 15.61 5.51
C ARG A 56 -6.73 15.74 7.02
N GLU A 57 -7.44 16.77 7.47
CA GLU A 57 -7.47 17.17 8.88
C GLU A 57 -8.52 16.40 9.71
N ASP A 58 -9.65 16.04 9.12
CA ASP A 58 -10.75 15.37 9.84
C ASP A 58 -10.81 13.87 9.53
N VAL A 59 -10.71 13.49 8.25
CA VAL A 59 -10.80 12.06 7.90
C VAL A 59 -9.49 11.36 8.19
N VAL A 60 -8.39 11.76 7.55
CA VAL A 60 -7.09 11.08 7.70
C VAL A 60 -6.58 11.25 9.13
N ALA A 61 -6.40 12.48 9.60
CA ALA A 61 -5.72 12.71 10.87
C ALA A 61 -6.53 12.30 12.12
N LYS A 62 -7.86 12.49 12.14
CA LYS A 62 -8.70 12.24 13.33
C LYS A 62 -9.47 10.92 13.27
N HIS A 63 -9.86 10.47 12.07
CA HIS A 63 -10.78 9.34 11.91
C HIS A 63 -10.36 8.38 10.77
N PRO A 64 -9.14 7.81 10.80
CA PRO A 64 -8.60 7.02 9.70
C PRO A 64 -9.45 5.80 9.32
N GLN A 65 -10.27 5.27 10.23
CA GLN A 65 -11.23 4.21 9.95
C GLN A 65 -12.30 4.60 8.92
N LEU A 66 -12.58 5.90 8.73
CA LEU A 66 -13.53 6.39 7.74
C LEU A 66 -12.94 6.39 6.32
N ILE A 67 -11.62 6.21 6.16
CA ILE A 67 -10.97 6.19 4.85
C ILE A 67 -11.60 5.12 3.94
N PHE A 68 -11.85 3.92 4.45
CA PHE A 68 -12.49 2.84 3.66
C PHE A 68 -13.91 3.18 3.23
N VAL A 69 -14.65 3.90 4.07
CA VAL A 69 -16.02 4.32 3.78
C VAL A 69 -16.03 5.46 2.75
N CYS A 70 -15.00 6.31 2.76
CA CYS A 70 -14.86 7.45 1.86
C CYS A 70 -14.29 7.06 0.48
N LEU A 71 -13.33 6.15 0.43
CA LEU A 71 -12.55 5.82 -0.77
C LEU A 71 -13.37 5.55 -2.04
N PRO A 72 -14.42 4.71 -2.01
CA PRO A 72 -15.20 4.41 -3.21
C PRO A 72 -15.93 5.60 -3.81
N ARG A 73 -16.11 6.67 -3.03
CA ARG A 73 -16.90 7.85 -3.41
C ARG A 73 -16.07 9.00 -3.95
N PHE A 74 -14.77 9.03 -3.65
CA PHE A 74 -13.87 10.07 -4.14
C PHE A 74 -13.07 9.58 -5.34
N ALA A 75 -12.61 10.51 -6.17
CA ALA A 75 -11.74 10.27 -7.32
C ALA A 75 -10.67 11.36 -7.42
N GLY A 76 -9.64 11.14 -8.23
CA GLY A 76 -8.57 12.12 -8.44
C GLY A 76 -7.85 12.48 -7.14
N ILE A 77 -7.60 13.77 -6.93
CA ILE A 77 -6.80 14.28 -5.79
C ILE A 77 -7.39 13.85 -4.44
N ALA A 78 -8.71 13.91 -4.28
CA ALA A 78 -9.38 13.49 -3.05
C ALA A 78 -9.13 12.00 -2.73
N ARG A 79 -9.15 11.12 -3.75
CA ARG A 79 -8.81 9.70 -3.57
C ARG A 79 -7.35 9.50 -3.20
N TYR A 80 -6.45 10.29 -3.78
CA TYR A 80 -5.02 10.22 -3.48
C TYR A 80 -4.69 10.66 -2.05
N ILE A 81 -5.38 11.67 -1.51
CA ILE A 81 -5.28 12.05 -0.08
C ILE A 81 -5.67 10.86 0.81
N LEU A 82 -6.71 10.13 0.44
CA LEU A 82 -7.15 8.96 1.20
C LEU A 82 -6.16 7.79 1.09
N PHE A 83 -5.56 7.57 -0.08
CA PHE A 83 -4.47 6.60 -0.23
C PHE A 83 -3.23 6.96 0.58
N GLU A 84 -2.84 8.24 0.59
CA GLU A 84 -1.78 8.76 1.45
C GLU A 84 -2.08 8.45 2.93
N GLY A 85 -3.32 8.70 3.36
CA GLY A 85 -3.78 8.36 4.70
C GLY A 85 -3.69 6.87 5.03
N LEU A 86 -4.06 5.98 4.10
CA LEU A 86 -3.93 4.53 4.32
C LEU A 86 -2.47 4.12 4.60
N LEU A 87 -1.54 4.66 3.81
CA LEU A 87 -0.10 4.38 3.96
C LEU A 87 0.45 4.98 5.26
N GLN A 88 0.07 6.22 5.56
CA GLN A 88 0.49 6.92 6.78
C GLN A 88 0.06 6.17 8.05
N HIS A 89 -1.16 5.63 8.06
CA HIS A 89 -1.74 4.93 9.21
C HIS A 89 -1.45 3.43 9.25
N ARG A 90 -0.63 2.93 8.33
CA ARG A 90 -0.27 1.52 8.21
C ARG A 90 -1.46 0.57 8.06
N MET A 91 -2.40 0.93 7.19
CA MET A 91 -3.67 0.22 7.01
C MET A 91 -3.73 -0.63 5.71
N VAL A 92 -2.60 -0.96 5.10
CA VAL A 92 -2.55 -1.70 3.83
C VAL A 92 -3.10 -3.11 3.96
N ALA A 93 -2.88 -3.78 5.11
CA ALA A 93 -3.39 -5.12 5.34
C ALA A 93 -4.93 -5.12 5.36
N GLU A 94 -5.52 -4.16 6.07
CA GLU A 94 -6.97 -3.94 6.12
C GLU A 94 -7.50 -3.49 4.76
N ALA A 95 -6.78 -2.61 4.06
CA ALA A 95 -7.15 -2.15 2.73
C ALA A 95 -7.26 -3.31 1.74
N ARG A 96 -6.37 -4.29 1.85
CA ARG A 96 -6.39 -5.47 1.01
C ARG A 96 -7.62 -6.35 1.25
N ASP A 97 -8.13 -6.39 2.47
CA ASP A 97 -9.32 -7.16 2.83
C ASP A 97 -10.63 -6.39 2.55
N CYS A 98 -10.60 -5.06 2.61
CA CYS A 98 -11.78 -4.20 2.47
C CYS A 98 -12.01 -3.66 1.06
N LEU A 99 -10.95 -3.44 0.28
CA LEU A 99 -11.04 -2.85 -1.05
C LEU A 99 -11.19 -3.94 -2.11
N ASP A 100 -11.94 -3.61 -3.17
CA ASP A 100 -11.93 -4.46 -4.36
C ASP A 100 -10.55 -4.45 -5.05
N GLY A 101 -10.31 -5.46 -5.89
CA GLY A 101 -9.00 -5.62 -6.53
C GLY A 101 -8.60 -4.48 -7.48
N ALA A 102 -9.57 -3.74 -8.04
CA ALA A 102 -9.27 -2.60 -8.90
C ALA A 102 -8.79 -1.40 -8.06
N MET A 103 -9.51 -1.10 -6.98
CA MET A 103 -9.20 0.00 -6.07
C MET A 103 -7.92 -0.25 -5.27
N PHE A 104 -7.68 -1.49 -4.85
CA PHE A 104 -6.40 -1.87 -4.27
C PHE A 104 -5.26 -1.76 -5.30
N GLY A 105 -5.53 -2.06 -6.57
CA GLY A 105 -4.59 -1.82 -7.67
C GLY A 105 -4.22 -0.34 -7.81
N GLU A 106 -5.21 0.55 -7.73
CA GLU A 106 -4.97 2.00 -7.74
C GLU A 106 -4.12 2.47 -6.56
N LEU A 107 -4.35 1.93 -5.35
CA LEU A 107 -3.51 2.19 -4.17
C LEU A 107 -2.05 1.77 -4.41
N VAL A 108 -1.85 0.58 -5.00
CA VAL A 108 -0.51 0.09 -5.35
C VAL A 108 0.18 1.01 -6.37
N GLU A 109 -0.54 1.45 -7.41
CA GLU A 109 -0.02 2.37 -8.42
C GLU A 109 0.35 3.73 -7.81
N TYR A 110 -0.50 4.24 -6.90
CA TYR A 110 -0.24 5.47 -6.15
C TYR A 110 1.03 5.34 -5.30
N ALA A 111 1.13 4.28 -4.50
CA ALA A 111 2.27 4.01 -3.63
C ALA A 111 3.59 3.89 -4.42
N VAL A 112 3.57 3.17 -5.55
CA VAL A 112 4.73 3.04 -6.42
C VAL A 112 5.14 4.39 -6.99
N THR A 113 4.19 5.15 -7.54
CA THR A 113 4.46 6.46 -8.13
C THR A 113 5.11 7.42 -7.13
N ASN A 114 4.63 7.42 -5.89
CA ASN A 114 5.08 8.33 -4.83
C ASN A 114 6.29 7.83 -4.03
N LYS A 115 6.86 6.68 -4.41
CA LYS A 115 7.99 6.05 -3.69
C LYS A 115 7.67 5.72 -2.23
N ASP A 116 6.48 5.20 -1.99
CA ASP A 116 6.04 4.74 -0.66
C ASP A 116 5.50 3.31 -0.71
N ILE A 117 6.41 2.34 -0.91
CA ILE A 117 6.04 0.93 -1.04
C ILE A 117 6.39 0.08 0.18
N GLN A 118 7.02 0.68 1.20
CA GLN A 118 7.55 -0.05 2.34
C GLN A 118 6.45 -0.87 3.01
N GLU A 119 5.32 -0.26 3.29
CA GLU A 119 4.23 -0.94 3.99
C GLU A 119 3.58 -2.03 3.14
N LEU A 120 3.42 -1.79 1.83
CA LEU A 120 2.93 -2.80 0.89
C LEU A 120 3.84 -4.03 0.84
N LEU A 121 5.16 -3.82 0.87
CA LEU A 121 6.12 -4.91 0.97
C LEU A 121 6.05 -5.62 2.31
N GLU A 122 6.03 -4.88 3.42
CA GLU A 122 5.88 -5.45 4.76
C GLU A 122 4.63 -6.33 4.88
N ALA A 123 3.48 -5.83 4.42
CA ALA A 123 2.21 -6.55 4.44
C ALA A 123 2.25 -7.79 3.54
N ALA A 124 2.83 -7.69 2.34
CA ALA A 124 2.98 -8.83 1.44
C ALA A 124 3.88 -9.91 2.06
N LEU A 125 5.00 -9.54 2.67
CA LEU A 125 5.92 -10.47 3.32
C LEU A 125 5.29 -11.14 4.53
N ARG A 126 4.68 -10.38 5.45
CA ARG A 126 3.97 -10.94 6.62
C ARG A 126 2.84 -11.90 6.20
N GLY A 127 2.19 -11.62 5.08
CA GLY A 127 1.17 -12.49 4.48
C GLY A 127 1.71 -13.69 3.70
N GLY A 128 3.03 -13.91 3.65
CA GLY A 128 3.67 -15.00 2.91
C GLY A 128 3.60 -14.86 1.38
N GLN A 129 3.38 -13.65 0.86
CA GLN A 129 3.07 -13.40 -0.54
C GLN A 129 4.28 -13.00 -1.35
N LEU A 130 5.24 -13.92 -1.45
CA LEU A 130 6.54 -13.66 -2.07
C LEU A 130 6.42 -13.23 -3.54
N ASP A 131 5.50 -13.84 -4.30
CA ASP A 131 5.21 -13.43 -5.68
C ASP A 131 4.59 -12.04 -5.78
N GLY A 132 3.74 -11.68 -4.82
CA GLY A 132 3.14 -10.35 -4.73
C GLY A 132 4.20 -9.28 -4.46
N ALA A 133 5.06 -9.53 -3.47
CA ALA A 133 6.19 -8.67 -3.15
C ALA A 133 7.16 -8.54 -4.35
N ARG A 134 7.47 -9.65 -5.04
CA ARG A 134 8.32 -9.64 -6.25
C ARG A 134 7.70 -8.80 -7.37
N ARG A 135 6.41 -8.96 -7.64
CA ARG A 135 5.70 -8.15 -8.66
C ARG A 135 5.67 -6.67 -8.29
N LEU A 136 5.48 -6.34 -7.02
CA LEU A 136 5.53 -4.96 -6.52
C LEU A 136 6.90 -4.34 -6.74
N LEU A 137 7.98 -5.06 -6.40
CA LEU A 137 9.34 -4.61 -6.68
C LEU A 137 9.59 -4.44 -8.19
N GLY A 138 9.17 -5.40 -9.02
CA GLY A 138 9.30 -5.28 -10.48
C GLY A 138 8.54 -4.09 -11.05
N LEU A 139 7.34 -3.80 -10.54
CA LEU A 139 6.56 -2.63 -10.91
C LEU A 139 7.29 -1.34 -10.51
N PHE A 140 7.82 -1.28 -9.29
CA PHE A 140 8.59 -0.15 -8.78
C PHE A 140 9.82 0.13 -9.64
N ALA A 141 10.62 -0.90 -9.93
CA ALA A 141 11.79 -0.75 -10.79
C ALA A 141 11.42 -0.22 -12.18
N ARG A 142 10.34 -0.74 -12.77
CA ARG A 142 9.88 -0.28 -14.09
C ARG A 142 9.44 1.18 -14.07
N VAL A 143 8.67 1.61 -13.07
CA VAL A 143 8.15 2.99 -12.98
C VAL A 143 9.29 3.99 -12.76
N HIS A 144 10.28 3.64 -11.94
CA HIS A 144 11.43 4.50 -11.63
C HIS A 144 12.67 4.22 -12.49
N GLN A 145 12.52 3.45 -13.58
CA GLN A 145 13.57 3.12 -14.55
C GLN A 145 14.84 2.53 -13.91
N LEU A 146 14.67 1.74 -12.85
CA LEU A 146 15.76 1.06 -12.19
C LEU A 146 16.23 -0.17 -12.99
N PRO A 147 17.50 -0.59 -12.81
CA PRO A 147 17.94 -1.91 -13.22
C PRO A 147 17.08 -3.03 -12.61
N SER A 148 17.29 -4.28 -13.05
CA SER A 148 16.61 -5.41 -12.43
C SER A 148 16.78 -5.40 -10.90
N ILE A 149 15.73 -5.80 -10.18
CA ILE A 149 15.72 -5.79 -8.72
C ILE A 149 16.89 -6.59 -8.15
N GLU A 150 17.25 -7.70 -8.78
CA GLU A 150 18.44 -8.50 -8.45
C GLU A 150 19.73 -7.67 -8.51
N ALA A 151 19.91 -6.84 -9.55
CA ALA A 151 21.06 -5.97 -9.69
C ALA A 151 21.09 -4.85 -8.63
N VAL A 152 19.92 -4.38 -8.19
CA VAL A 152 19.81 -3.41 -7.09
C VAL A 152 20.18 -4.06 -5.75
N VAL A 153 19.68 -5.28 -5.48
CA VAL A 153 19.97 -6.04 -4.24
C VAL A 153 21.45 -6.43 -4.15
N THR A 154 22.05 -6.90 -5.25
CA THR A 154 23.48 -7.26 -5.26
C THR A 154 24.41 -6.07 -5.05
N ARG A 155 24.09 -4.90 -5.62
CA ARG A 155 24.84 -3.65 -5.35
C ARG A 155 24.72 -3.19 -3.90
N ALA A 156 23.57 -3.41 -3.26
CA ALA A 156 23.36 -3.08 -1.86
C ALA A 156 24.13 -4.01 -0.90
N GLY A 157 24.33 -5.27 -1.27
CA GLY A 157 25.09 -6.25 -0.48
C GLY A 157 26.60 -6.19 -0.65
N GLY A 158 27.09 -5.57 -1.73
CA GLY A 158 28.52 -5.32 -1.96
C GLY A 158 28.96 -4.06 -1.22
N GLY A 159 29.56 -4.23 -0.03
CA GLY A 159 30.12 -3.15 0.80
C GLY A 159 31.35 -2.44 0.20
N GLU A 160 31.31 -2.06 -1.07
CA GLU A 160 32.29 -1.15 -1.66
C GLU A 160 31.67 0.24 -1.70
N GLY A 161 32.20 1.12 -0.85
CA GLY A 161 31.86 2.54 -0.73
C GLY A 161 32.22 3.35 -1.98
N GLY A 162 31.62 3.02 -3.13
CA GLY A 162 31.56 3.88 -4.29
C GLY A 162 30.42 4.86 -4.09
N GLY A 163 30.74 6.06 -3.60
CA GLY A 163 29.80 7.17 -3.53
C GLY A 163 29.09 7.31 -4.87
N VAL A 164 27.76 7.16 -4.86
CA VAL A 164 26.91 7.46 -6.02
C VAL A 164 26.86 8.99 -6.14
N GLU A 165 27.97 9.58 -6.57
CA GLU A 165 28.00 10.95 -7.09
C GLU A 165 27.34 10.93 -8.47
N GLY A 166 26.01 11.01 -8.44
CA GLY A 166 25.18 11.02 -9.63
C GLY A 166 23.76 11.37 -9.25
N GLY A 167 23.52 12.66 -9.00
CA GLY A 167 22.23 13.21 -8.58
C GLY A 167 21.16 13.19 -9.68
N GLY A 168 20.84 12.00 -10.18
CA GLY A 168 19.69 11.74 -11.04
C GLY A 168 18.51 11.17 -10.24
N PRO A 169 17.25 11.31 -10.72
CA PRO A 169 16.07 10.75 -10.07
C PRO A 169 16.13 9.23 -9.87
N GLU A 170 16.89 8.52 -10.72
CA GLU A 170 17.21 7.09 -10.62
C GLU A 170 17.99 6.75 -9.33
N SER A 171 18.93 7.63 -8.93
CA SER A 171 19.74 7.44 -7.73
C SER A 171 18.90 7.52 -6.45
N ALA A 172 17.90 8.41 -6.42
CA ALA A 172 17.02 8.56 -5.27
C ALA A 172 16.06 7.37 -5.08
N ALA A 173 15.47 6.86 -6.16
CA ALA A 173 14.57 5.70 -6.08
C ALA A 173 15.32 4.40 -5.74
N ALA A 174 16.52 4.21 -6.31
CA ALA A 174 17.39 3.10 -5.94
C ALA A 174 17.80 3.16 -4.47
N SER A 175 18.26 4.32 -3.99
CA SER A 175 18.66 4.51 -2.59
C SER A 175 17.50 4.27 -1.62
N TYR A 176 16.31 4.78 -1.95
CA TYR A 176 15.08 4.50 -1.19
C TYR A 176 14.80 3.00 -1.12
N LEU A 177 14.80 2.31 -2.26
CA LEU A 177 14.51 0.88 -2.31
C LEU A 177 15.53 0.07 -1.49
N VAL A 178 16.82 0.41 -1.57
CA VAL A 178 17.86 -0.22 -0.73
C VAL A 178 17.57 0.01 0.75
N GLY A 179 17.20 1.22 1.15
CA GLY A 179 16.82 1.53 2.53
C GLY A 179 15.61 0.71 3.01
N VAL A 180 14.58 0.56 2.17
CA VAL A 180 13.40 -0.26 2.50
C VAL A 180 13.78 -1.73 2.66
N LEU A 181 14.58 -2.29 1.76
CA LEU A 181 15.02 -3.69 1.84
C LEU A 181 15.89 -3.94 3.07
N ASP A 182 16.76 -3.01 3.43
CA ASP A 182 17.57 -3.11 4.66
C ASP A 182 16.71 -3.02 5.93
N ALA A 183 15.72 -2.12 5.95
CA ALA A 183 14.75 -2.04 7.04
C ALA A 183 13.96 -3.34 7.19
N LEU A 184 13.52 -3.95 6.08
CA LEU A 184 12.81 -5.23 6.09
C LEU A 184 13.66 -6.39 6.60
N ARG A 185 14.94 -6.41 6.24
CA ARG A 185 15.92 -7.40 6.68
C ARG A 185 16.19 -7.31 8.19
N THR A 186 16.32 -6.09 8.70
CA THR A 186 16.64 -5.82 10.11
C THR A 186 15.42 -5.88 11.03
N ALA A 187 14.21 -5.69 10.48
CA ALA A 187 12.98 -5.78 11.25
C ALA A 187 12.71 -7.22 11.72
N GLN A 188 12.64 -7.41 13.05
CA GLN A 188 12.43 -8.70 13.69
C GLN A 188 11.15 -9.42 13.23
N ALA A 189 10.10 -8.67 12.85
CA ALA A 189 8.83 -9.21 12.39
C ALA A 189 8.89 -9.83 10.99
N THR A 190 9.93 -9.53 10.21
CA THR A 190 10.04 -9.95 8.80
C THR A 190 11.38 -10.62 8.47
N SER A 191 12.37 -10.60 9.36
CA SER A 191 13.74 -11.07 9.07
C SER A 191 13.81 -12.51 8.55
N GLY A 192 13.11 -13.47 9.18
CA GLY A 192 13.09 -14.86 8.72
C GLY A 192 12.40 -15.03 7.35
N ILE A 193 11.35 -14.25 7.08
CA ILE A 193 10.62 -14.28 5.81
C ILE A 193 11.41 -13.55 4.72
N TYR A 194 12.20 -12.55 5.09
CA TYR A 194 13.04 -11.79 4.19
C TYR A 194 14.11 -12.67 3.55
N ASP A 195 14.73 -13.59 4.30
CA ASP A 195 15.73 -14.51 3.75
C ASP A 195 15.11 -15.45 2.69
N ASP A 196 13.89 -15.93 2.92
CA ASP A 196 13.15 -16.74 1.95
C ASP A 196 12.72 -15.91 0.74
N PHE A 197 12.32 -14.66 0.95
CA PHE A 197 12.03 -13.72 -0.12
C PHE A 197 13.27 -13.42 -0.97
N ALA A 198 14.44 -13.21 -0.36
CA ALA A 198 15.68 -12.95 -1.06
C ALA A 198 16.09 -14.13 -1.94
N LYS A 199 15.93 -15.37 -1.46
CA LYS A 199 16.11 -16.58 -2.29
C LYS A 199 15.10 -16.62 -3.44
N HIS A 200 13.82 -16.36 -3.14
CA HIS A 200 12.74 -16.34 -4.15
C HIS A 200 12.99 -15.32 -5.27
N LEU A 201 13.58 -14.17 -4.95
CA LEU A 201 13.98 -13.17 -5.94
C LEU A 201 15.08 -13.71 -6.87
N CYS A 202 16.05 -14.47 -6.35
CA CYS A 202 17.14 -15.06 -7.12
C CYS A 202 16.70 -16.28 -7.96
N ASP A 203 15.82 -17.12 -7.42
CA ASP A 203 15.43 -18.39 -8.06
C ASP A 203 14.50 -18.20 -9.26
N GLY A 204 13.71 -17.13 -9.26
CA GLY A 204 12.77 -16.85 -10.34
C GLY A 204 13.38 -16.13 -11.56
N ALA A 205 14.71 -15.99 -11.62
CA ALA A 205 15.45 -15.27 -12.66
C ALA A 205 15.94 -16.16 -13.82
N MET A 206 15.67 -17.46 -13.78
CA MET A 206 15.88 -18.42 -14.89
C MET A 206 14.60 -18.66 -15.69
#